data_AF-A0A432FZD1-F1
#
_entry.id   AF-A0A432FZD1-F1
#
_cell.length_a   1.000
_cell.length_b   1.000
_cell.length_c   1.000
_cell.angle_alpha   90.00
_cell.angle_beta   90.00
_cell.angle_gamma   90.00
#
_symmetry.space_group_name_H-M   'P 1'
#
loop_
_entity.id
_entity.type
_entity.pdbx_description
1 polymer ?
#
loop_
_entity_poly.entity_id
_entity_poly.type
_entity_poly.pdbx_seq_one_letter_code
_entity_poly.pdbx_strand_id
1 'polypeptide(L)'
;MLFLVNNYLIFWKGWPGLWNFFAHHELFGISALRIPLSPDAQILGWIQTIILILLILVIILFVLKTPIRTLSEDSRIFTRFAAYLTRACFWAVFIVGCVDIVISFLRLEDLLSPMFGKVMAVELGRSVFRGTYVHYPLIILSFVIAFFVRGLGFTWLALLVVIAEFQIVISRFVYSYEQAFMGDLVRMWYAALFLFASSYALVTEGHVRVDVLYSRFKTKTKALSNAIGCVILGAPLCLVILTTGMWGKANSLNSPLLSFEVYQQGFGMYTKYLMVGFLVVFAVCMLVQFMGYFLNSTAELIEGQMNSDQKLKNNP
;
A
#
# COMPACT_ATOMS: atom_id res chain seq x y z
N MET A 1 7.42 -5.90 3.53
CA MET A 1 7.54 -4.90 4.63
C MET A 1 8.97 -4.43 4.84
N LEU A 2 9.95 -5.31 5.07
CA LEU A 2 11.36 -4.93 5.27
C LEU A 2 11.92 -4.03 4.16
N PHE A 3 11.61 -4.34 2.88
CA PHE A 3 11.97 -3.49 1.75
C PHE A 3 11.48 -2.03 1.91
N LEU A 4 10.24 -1.82 2.35
CA LEU A 4 9.66 -0.47 2.49
C LEU A 4 10.27 0.31 3.65
N VAL A 5 10.53 -0.36 4.78
CA VAL A 5 11.22 0.25 5.92
C VAL A 5 12.62 0.67 5.50
N ASN A 6 13.35 -0.21 4.81
CA ASN A 6 14.66 0.09 4.27
C ASN A 6 14.62 1.27 3.30
N ASN A 7 13.61 1.31 2.42
CA ASN A 7 13.39 2.40 1.47
C ASN A 7 13.17 3.75 2.17
N TYR A 8 12.32 3.74 3.21
CA TYR A 8 12.06 4.92 4.03
C TYR A 8 13.33 5.45 4.70
N LEU A 9 14.13 4.57 5.31
CA LEU A 9 15.39 4.96 5.96
C LEU A 9 16.36 5.61 4.96
N ILE A 10 16.48 5.04 3.76
CA ILE A 10 17.39 5.56 2.73
C ILE A 10 16.91 6.91 2.21
N PHE A 11 15.67 7.00 1.74
CA PHE A 11 15.24 8.18 0.96
C PHE A 11 14.62 9.31 1.79
N TRP A 12 13.98 9.01 2.93
CA TRP A 12 13.41 10.03 3.82
C TRP A 12 14.35 10.40 4.97
N LYS A 13 15.15 9.45 5.47
CA LYS A 13 16.11 9.71 6.57
C LYS A 13 17.54 9.91 6.09
N GLY A 14 17.82 9.72 4.79
CA GLY A 14 19.15 9.96 4.21
C GLY A 14 20.19 8.91 4.61
N TRP A 15 19.76 7.71 5.01
CA TRP A 15 20.68 6.63 5.36
C TRP A 15 21.41 6.12 4.11
N PRO A 16 22.66 5.66 4.23
CA PRO A 16 23.46 5.27 3.07
C PRO A 16 22.85 4.10 2.29
N GLY A 17 22.10 3.22 2.97
CA GLY A 17 21.62 1.98 2.39
C GLY A 17 22.70 0.90 2.34
N LEU A 18 22.26 -0.35 2.22
CA LEU A 18 23.15 -1.50 2.18
C LEU A 18 24.14 -1.46 1.02
N TRP A 19 23.70 -1.04 -0.17
CA TRP A 19 24.56 -1.03 -1.34
C TRP A 19 25.73 -0.05 -1.22
N ASN A 20 25.47 1.19 -0.79
CA ASN A 20 26.54 2.16 -0.61
C ASN A 20 27.42 1.79 0.59
N PHE A 21 26.84 1.25 1.66
CA PHE A 21 27.61 0.79 2.81
C PHE A 21 28.58 -0.35 2.46
N PHE A 22 28.13 -1.39 1.75
CA PHE A 22 29.00 -2.48 1.32
C PHE A 22 30.00 -2.05 0.23
N ALA A 23 29.62 -1.14 -0.66
CA ALA A 23 30.54 -0.54 -1.63
C ALA A 23 31.67 0.27 -0.97
N HIS A 24 31.40 0.92 0.17
CA HIS A 24 32.43 1.63 0.92
C HIS A 24 33.49 0.70 1.52
N HIS A 25 33.08 -0.50 1.94
CA HIS A 25 33.95 -1.53 2.51
C HIS A 25 34.45 -2.55 1.49
N GLU A 26 34.16 -2.35 0.19
CA GLU A 26 34.52 -3.27 -0.91
C GLU A 26 34.08 -4.73 -0.65
N LEU A 27 32.99 -4.90 0.09
CA LEU A 27 32.43 -6.20 0.43
C LEU A 27 31.66 -6.78 -0.76
N PHE A 28 31.63 -8.11 -0.89
CA PHE A 28 30.86 -8.83 -1.91
C PHE A 28 31.21 -8.49 -3.38
N GLY A 29 32.42 -7.99 -3.64
CA GLY A 29 32.88 -7.68 -5.01
C GLY A 29 32.25 -6.43 -5.63
N ILE A 30 31.69 -5.55 -4.80
CA ILE A 30 31.09 -4.29 -5.24
C ILE A 30 32.19 -3.26 -5.45
N SER A 31 32.11 -2.51 -6.56
CA SER A 31 33.06 -1.44 -6.86
C SER A 31 33.05 -0.34 -5.80
N ALA A 32 34.22 0.18 -5.46
CA ALA A 32 34.37 1.26 -4.50
C ALA A 32 33.56 2.50 -4.91
N LEU A 33 32.97 3.17 -3.91
CA LEU A 33 32.29 4.44 -4.12
C LEU A 33 33.28 5.52 -4.58
N ARG A 34 32.86 6.34 -5.54
CA ARG A 34 33.64 7.52 -5.98
C ARG A 34 33.86 8.55 -4.86
N ILE A 35 32.92 8.64 -3.93
CA ILE A 35 32.98 9.53 -2.76
C ILE A 35 32.78 8.64 -1.52
N PRO A 36 33.76 8.57 -0.60
CA PRO A 36 33.63 7.75 0.59
C PRO A 36 32.51 8.26 1.51
N LEU A 37 31.90 7.35 2.26
CA LEU A 37 30.87 7.69 3.23
C LEU A 37 31.46 8.49 4.39
N SER A 38 30.74 9.52 4.85
CA SER A 38 31.11 10.24 6.08
C SER A 38 31.08 9.30 7.30
N PRO A 39 31.84 9.60 8.38
CA PRO A 39 31.85 8.77 9.58
C PRO A 39 30.46 8.52 10.16
N ASP A 40 29.60 9.55 10.18
CA ASP A 40 28.21 9.43 10.65
C ASP A 40 27.38 8.50 9.76
N ALA A 41 27.57 8.57 8.44
CA ALA A 41 26.86 7.71 7.51
C ALA A 41 27.32 6.25 7.64
N GLN A 42 28.59 5.99 7.94
CA GLN A 42 29.09 4.64 8.20
C GLN A 42 28.44 4.03 9.46
N ILE A 43 28.31 4.82 10.54
CA ILE A 43 27.60 4.38 11.76
C ILE A 43 26.15 4.03 11.43
N LEU A 44 25.45 4.88 10.68
CA LEU A 44 24.08 4.61 10.24
C LEU A 44 23.99 3.34 9.37
N GLY A 45 24.98 3.09 8.50
CA GLY A 45 25.07 1.87 7.70
C GLY A 45 25.24 0.60 8.54
N TRP A 46 26.05 0.64 9.59
CA TRP A 46 26.17 -0.45 10.57
C TRP A 46 24.87 -0.69 11.33
N ILE A 47 24.22 0.38 11.81
CA ILE A 47 22.92 0.27 12.48
C ILE A 47 21.88 -0.36 11.53
N GLN A 48 21.86 0.08 10.26
CA GLN A 48 20.96 -0.44 9.25
C GLN A 48 21.16 -1.93 8.97
N THR A 49 22.40 -2.37 8.78
CA THR A 49 22.73 -3.80 8.56
C THR A 49 22.32 -4.65 9.76
N ILE A 50 22.63 -4.21 10.98
CA ILE A 50 22.27 -4.93 12.21
C ILE A 50 20.76 -5.06 12.36
N ILE A 51 19.99 -3.98 12.14
CA ILE A 51 18.52 -4.00 12.22
C ILE A 51 17.95 -5.02 11.23
N LEU A 52 18.46 -5.06 10.00
CA LEU A 52 17.97 -5.98 8.97
C LEU A 52 18.30 -7.44 9.29
N ILE A 53 19.52 -7.72 9.77
CA ILE A 53 19.92 -9.07 10.21
C ILE A 53 19.09 -9.52 11.42
N LEU A 54 18.92 -8.64 12.41
CA LEU A 54 18.11 -8.93 13.60
C LEU A 54 16.67 -9.25 13.23
N LEU A 55 16.08 -8.51 12.27
CA LEU A 55 14.71 -8.76 11.84
C LEU A 55 14.55 -10.13 11.18
N ILE A 56 15.51 -10.53 10.34
CA ILE A 56 15.55 -11.88 9.73
C ILE A 56 15.67 -12.95 10.82
N LEU A 57 16.57 -12.75 11.79
CA LEU A 57 16.77 -13.67 12.90
C LEU A 57 15.50 -13.81 13.75
N VAL A 58 14.82 -12.69 14.07
CA VAL A 58 13.56 -12.69 14.81
C VAL A 58 12.48 -13.48 14.07
N ILE A 59 12.38 -13.34 12.75
CA ILE A 59 11.43 -14.11 11.93
C ILE A 59 11.74 -15.60 11.98
N ILE A 60 13.02 -15.99 11.82
CA ILE A 60 13.44 -17.39 11.90
C ILE A 60 13.11 -17.97 13.28
N LEU A 61 13.48 -17.26 14.36
CA LEU A 61 13.19 -17.68 15.73
C LEU A 61 11.69 -17.76 16.01
N PHE A 62 10.89 -16.85 15.45
CA PHE A 62 9.44 -16.87 15.57
C PHE A 62 8.86 -18.15 14.94
N VAL A 63 9.26 -18.47 13.70
CA VAL A 63 8.81 -19.67 12.99
C VAL A 63 9.21 -20.94 13.74
N LEU A 64 10.45 -21.02 14.23
CA LEU A 64 10.94 -22.17 14.99
C LEU A 64 10.21 -22.34 16.35
N LYS A 65 9.76 -21.24 16.97
CA LYS A 65 9.00 -21.27 18.23
C LYS A 65 7.52 -21.58 18.07
N THR A 66 6.96 -21.54 16.85
CA THR A 66 5.54 -21.84 16.60
C THR A 66 5.31 -23.09 15.73
N PRO A 67 5.85 -24.27 16.11
CA PRO A 67 5.74 -25.48 15.28
C PRO A 67 4.33 -26.08 15.22
N ILE A 68 3.44 -25.69 16.14
CA ILE A 68 2.07 -26.24 16.25
C ILE A 68 1.07 -25.51 15.34
N ARG A 69 1.41 -24.31 14.83
CA ARG A 69 0.49 -23.52 14.00
C ARG A 69 0.31 -24.14 12.62
N THR A 70 -0.94 -24.19 12.17
CA THR A 70 -1.26 -24.70 10.82
C THR A 70 -1.12 -23.60 9.77
N LEU A 71 -0.82 -23.98 8.53
CA LEU A 71 -0.74 -23.05 7.39
C LEU A 71 -2.07 -22.30 7.14
N SER A 72 -3.21 -22.93 7.45
CA SER A 72 -4.53 -22.29 7.35
C SER A 72 -4.73 -21.18 8.39
N GLU A 73 -4.21 -21.36 9.62
CA GLU A 73 -4.26 -20.32 10.65
C GLU A 73 -3.42 -19.10 10.26
N ASP A 74 -2.22 -19.32 9.72
CA ASP A 74 -1.37 -18.24 9.23
C ASP A 74 -2.06 -17.51 8.06
N SER A 75 -2.64 -18.23 7.11
CA SER A 75 -3.44 -17.64 6.01
C SER A 75 -4.55 -16.70 6.53
N ARG A 76 -5.26 -17.11 7.60
CA ARG A 76 -6.28 -16.27 8.24
C ARG A 76 -5.68 -15.02 8.90
N ILE A 77 -4.46 -15.08 9.42
CA ILE A 77 -3.77 -13.88 9.94
C ILE A 77 -3.45 -12.92 8.80
N PHE A 78 -2.89 -13.40 7.69
CA PHE A 78 -2.59 -12.58 6.50
C PHE A 78 -3.86 -11.92 5.95
N THR A 79 -4.95 -12.68 5.83
CA THR A 79 -6.24 -12.17 5.32
C THR A 79 -6.83 -11.10 6.27
N ARG A 80 -6.78 -11.32 7.59
CA ARG A 80 -7.23 -10.33 8.58
C ARG A 80 -6.38 -9.06 8.55
N PHE A 81 -5.07 -9.19 8.37
CA PHE A 81 -4.16 -8.07 8.25
C PHE A 81 -4.43 -7.25 6.98
N ALA A 82 -4.62 -7.91 5.83
CA ALA A 82 -5.00 -7.25 4.58
C ALA A 82 -6.35 -6.51 4.73
N ALA A 83 -7.36 -7.13 5.34
CA ALA A 83 -8.65 -6.51 5.59
C ALA A 83 -8.56 -5.27 6.50
N TYR A 84 -7.72 -5.32 7.54
CA TYR A 84 -7.44 -4.16 8.38
C TYR A 84 -6.77 -3.03 7.59
N LEU A 85 -5.73 -3.35 6.81
CA LEU A 85 -5.00 -2.36 6.04
C LEU A 85 -5.89 -1.66 5.00
N THR A 86 -6.69 -2.43 4.25
CA THR A 86 -7.68 -1.89 3.30
C THR A 86 -8.69 -0.96 3.98
N ARG A 87 -9.16 -1.32 5.18
CA ARG A 87 -10.08 -0.47 5.95
C ARG A 87 -9.42 0.82 6.46
N ALA A 88 -8.18 0.75 6.92
CA ALA A 88 -7.41 1.94 7.31
C ALA A 88 -7.18 2.89 6.13
N CYS A 89 -6.86 2.34 4.97
CA CYS A 89 -6.67 3.12 3.75
C CYS A 89 -7.99 3.75 3.25
N PHE A 90 -9.13 3.07 3.40
CA PHE A 90 -10.45 3.67 3.13
C PHE A 90 -10.68 4.92 3.99
N TRP A 91 -10.52 4.82 5.32
CA TRP A 91 -10.71 5.95 6.23
C TRP A 91 -9.73 7.09 5.91
N ALA A 92 -8.48 6.75 5.58
CA ALA A 92 -7.46 7.73 5.20
C ALA A 92 -7.89 8.54 3.97
N VAL A 93 -8.33 7.87 2.92
CA VAL A 93 -8.76 8.53 1.68
C VAL A 93 -10.04 9.34 1.88
N PHE A 94 -10.99 8.82 2.65
CA PHE A 94 -12.21 9.53 2.96
C PHE A 94 -11.93 10.82 3.74
N ILE A 95 -11.24 10.72 4.88
CA ILE A 95 -10.98 11.86 5.77
C ILE A 95 -10.06 12.88 5.10
N VAL A 96 -8.97 12.45 4.47
CA VAL A 96 -8.07 13.36 3.74
C VAL A 96 -8.81 14.04 2.59
N GLY A 97 -9.65 13.32 1.86
CA GLY A 97 -10.45 13.89 0.78
C GLY A 97 -11.41 14.97 1.26
N CYS A 98 -12.18 14.68 2.31
CA CYS A 98 -13.11 15.64 2.90
C CYS A 98 -12.40 16.87 3.49
N VAL A 99 -11.23 16.70 4.13
CA VAL A 99 -10.51 17.84 4.72
C VAL A 99 -9.82 18.66 3.63
N ASP A 100 -9.13 18.04 2.67
CA ASP A 100 -8.40 18.78 1.64
C ASP A 100 -9.36 19.52 0.68
N ILE A 101 -10.55 18.98 0.38
CA ILE A 101 -11.54 19.75 -0.41
C ILE A 101 -12.00 21.01 0.32
N VAL A 102 -12.18 20.96 1.65
CA VAL A 102 -12.53 22.15 2.45
C VAL A 102 -11.39 23.16 2.43
N ILE A 103 -10.14 22.73 2.64
CA ILE A 103 -8.99 23.64 2.61
C ILE A 103 -8.82 24.23 1.21
N SER A 104 -9.04 23.45 0.15
CA SER A 104 -8.94 23.89 -1.24
C SER A 104 -10.04 24.88 -1.61
N PHE A 105 -11.27 24.66 -1.14
CA PHE A 105 -12.37 25.61 -1.27
C PHE A 105 -12.08 26.93 -0.55
N LEU A 106 -11.67 26.87 0.72
CA LEU A 106 -11.31 28.07 1.49
C LEU A 106 -10.14 28.84 0.86
N ARG A 107 -9.23 28.14 0.18
CA ARG A 107 -8.12 28.76 -0.56
C ARG A 107 -8.61 29.47 -1.82
N LEU A 108 -9.55 28.87 -2.54
CA LEU A 108 -10.12 29.46 -3.75
C LEU A 108 -10.90 30.74 -3.43
N GLU A 109 -11.73 30.71 -2.39
CA GLU A 109 -12.59 31.84 -1.99
C GLU A 109 -11.85 32.90 -1.14
N ASP A 110 -10.52 32.80 -1.01
CA ASP A 110 -9.67 33.66 -0.17
C ASP A 110 -10.09 33.75 1.33
N LEU A 111 -10.86 32.77 1.81
CA LEU A 111 -11.37 32.70 3.18
C LEU A 111 -10.33 32.17 4.19
N LEU A 112 -9.22 31.60 3.73
CA LEU A 112 -8.15 31.12 4.62
C LEU A 112 -7.52 32.23 5.46
N SER A 113 -7.25 33.40 4.86
CA SER A 113 -6.59 34.51 5.56
C SER A 113 -7.45 35.09 6.70
N PRO A 114 -8.76 35.35 6.50
CA PRO A 114 -9.67 35.73 7.57
C PRO A 114 -9.81 34.69 8.69
N MET A 115 -9.84 33.40 8.37
CA MET A 115 -10.13 32.34 9.36
C MET A 115 -8.92 31.91 10.17
N PHE A 116 -7.75 31.79 9.54
CA PHE A 116 -6.54 31.21 10.16
C PHE A 116 -5.37 32.19 10.26
N GLY A 117 -5.53 33.41 9.73
CA GLY A 117 -4.47 34.41 9.64
C GLY A 117 -3.56 34.21 8.43
N LYS A 118 -2.85 35.29 8.05
CA LYS A 118 -2.04 35.36 6.82
C LYS A 118 -0.94 34.30 6.75
N VAL A 119 -0.27 34.02 7.87
CA VAL A 119 0.84 33.06 7.93
C VAL A 119 0.34 31.65 7.64
N MET A 120 -0.71 31.21 8.34
CA MET A 120 -1.28 29.87 8.14
C MET A 120 -1.92 29.71 6.75
N ALA A 121 -2.54 30.77 6.21
CA ALA A 121 -3.08 30.73 4.86
C ALA A 121 -2.00 30.43 3.80
N VAL A 122 -0.83 31.06 3.93
CA VAL A 122 0.33 30.81 3.05
C VAL A 122 0.86 29.39 3.23
N GLU A 123 1.01 28.92 4.47
CA GLU A 123 1.52 27.55 4.73
C GLU A 123 0.54 26.47 4.24
N LEU A 124 -0.78 26.64 4.43
CA LEU A 124 -1.79 25.73 3.89
C LEU A 124 -1.86 25.75 2.34
N GLY A 125 -1.32 26.80 1.73
CA GLY A 125 -1.06 26.92 0.29
C GLY A 125 0.20 26.19 -0.19
N ARG A 126 0.99 25.58 0.70
CA ARG A 126 2.16 24.76 0.33
C ARG A 126 1.84 23.27 0.45
N SER A 127 2.12 22.51 -0.60
CA SER A 127 1.85 21.06 -0.63
C SER A 127 2.59 20.30 0.45
N VAL A 128 3.85 20.67 0.72
CA VAL A 128 4.69 20.05 1.75
C VAL A 128 4.11 20.23 3.15
N PHE A 129 3.67 21.46 3.48
CA PHE A 129 3.08 21.75 4.79
C PHE A 129 1.74 21.04 4.95
N ARG A 130 0.85 21.15 3.95
CA ARG A 130 -0.44 20.45 3.98
C ARG A 130 -0.26 18.93 4.07
N GLY A 131 0.67 18.36 3.32
CA GLY A 131 0.97 16.93 3.39
C GLY A 131 1.50 16.49 4.75
N THR A 132 2.43 17.25 5.33
CA THR A 132 3.10 16.89 6.58
C THR A 132 2.23 17.11 7.81
N TYR A 133 1.51 18.23 7.87
CA TYR A 133 0.77 18.67 9.08
C TYR A 133 -0.73 18.45 8.98
N VAL A 134 -1.29 18.21 7.79
CA VAL A 134 -2.71 17.89 7.62
C VAL A 134 -2.86 16.43 7.21
N HIS A 135 -2.29 16.02 6.08
CA HIS A 135 -2.58 14.69 5.54
C HIS A 135 -2.01 13.56 6.39
N TYR A 136 -0.73 13.60 6.77
CA TYR A 136 -0.13 12.51 7.56
C TYR A 136 -0.79 12.31 8.94
N PRO A 137 -1.10 13.35 9.73
CA PRO A 137 -1.86 13.18 10.97
C PRO A 137 -3.25 12.58 10.75
N LEU A 138 -3.96 13.00 9.70
CA LEU A 138 -5.28 12.43 9.37
C LEU A 138 -5.17 10.96 8.95
N ILE A 139 -4.11 10.58 8.23
CA ILE A 139 -3.84 9.18 7.91
C ILE A 139 -3.61 8.38 9.19
N ILE A 140 -2.78 8.86 10.11
CA ILE A 140 -2.54 8.18 11.39
C ILE A 140 -3.85 8.01 12.17
N LEU A 141 -4.65 9.08 12.28
CA LEU A 141 -5.97 9.03 12.88
C LEU A 141 -6.87 7.98 12.21
N SER A 142 -6.82 7.87 10.89
CA SER A 142 -7.60 6.90 10.12
C SER A 142 -7.22 5.44 10.40
N PHE A 143 -5.94 5.17 10.63
CA PHE A 143 -5.49 3.84 11.08
C PHE A 143 -6.03 3.51 12.48
N VAL A 144 -6.06 4.50 13.38
CA VAL A 144 -6.66 4.35 14.72
C VAL A 144 -8.16 4.08 14.61
N ILE A 145 -8.90 4.86 13.81
CA ILE A 145 -10.34 4.66 13.59
C ILE A 145 -10.61 3.25 13.03
N ALA A 146 -9.84 2.82 12.04
CA ALA A 146 -9.99 1.50 11.44
C ALA A 146 -9.67 0.34 12.40
N PHE A 147 -8.92 0.58 13.47
CA PHE A 147 -8.71 -0.42 14.51
C PHE A 147 -10.00 -0.67 15.32
N PHE A 148 -10.76 0.39 15.62
CA PHE A 148 -12.00 0.30 16.39
C PHE A 148 -13.22 -0.07 15.53
N VAL A 149 -13.32 0.46 14.31
CA VAL A 149 -14.44 0.19 13.40
C VAL A 149 -14.20 -1.15 12.69
N ARG A 150 -15.08 -2.14 12.88
CA ARG A 150 -14.93 -3.48 12.28
C ARG A 150 -15.64 -3.67 10.93
N GLY A 151 -16.46 -2.71 10.50
CA GLY A 151 -17.19 -2.76 9.23
C GLY A 151 -16.34 -2.39 8.00
N LEU A 152 -16.66 -3.00 6.86
CA LEU A 152 -16.11 -2.62 5.56
C LEU A 152 -16.91 -1.43 5.02
N GLY A 153 -16.41 -0.22 5.24
CA GLY A 153 -17.00 1.02 4.69
C GLY A 153 -16.82 1.18 3.17
N PHE A 154 -16.14 0.23 2.51
CA PHE A 154 -15.63 0.41 1.16
C PHE A 154 -16.71 0.63 0.10
N THR A 155 -17.87 -0.02 0.25
CA THR A 155 -19.03 0.16 -0.64
C THR A 155 -19.54 1.59 -0.62
N TRP A 156 -19.39 2.30 0.51
CA TRP A 156 -19.76 3.71 0.62
C TRP A 156 -18.86 4.61 -0.23
N LEU A 157 -17.61 4.23 -0.49
CA LEU A 157 -16.72 5.02 -1.34
C LEU A 157 -17.28 5.16 -2.77
N ALA A 158 -17.89 4.09 -3.31
CA ALA A 158 -18.52 4.14 -4.63
C ALA A 158 -19.68 5.12 -4.66
N LEU A 159 -20.53 5.09 -3.63
CA LEU A 159 -21.66 6.03 -3.48
C LEU A 159 -21.16 7.48 -3.35
N LEU A 160 -20.07 7.71 -2.60
CA LEU A 160 -19.46 9.04 -2.47
C LEU A 160 -18.91 9.56 -3.81
N VAL A 161 -18.30 8.70 -4.61
CA VAL A 161 -17.85 9.07 -5.96
C VAL A 161 -19.03 9.47 -6.85
N VAL A 162 -20.12 8.69 -6.85
CA VAL A 162 -21.32 9.00 -7.63
C VAL A 162 -21.94 10.33 -7.19
N ILE A 163 -22.04 10.57 -5.88
CA ILE A 163 -22.55 11.85 -5.36
C ILE A 163 -21.64 13.00 -5.78
N ALA A 164 -20.32 12.86 -5.65
CA ALA A 164 -19.38 13.91 -6.03
C ALA A 164 -19.47 14.24 -7.54
N GLU A 165 -19.52 13.23 -8.40
CA GLU A 165 -19.72 13.42 -9.85
C GLU A 165 -21.06 14.10 -10.17
N PHE A 166 -22.13 13.68 -9.49
CA PHE A 166 -23.43 14.30 -9.65
C PHE A 166 -23.43 15.78 -9.23
N GLN A 167 -22.74 16.12 -8.13
CA GLN A 167 -22.56 17.50 -7.70
C GLN A 167 -21.75 18.32 -8.71
N ILE A 168 -20.72 17.74 -9.33
CA ILE A 168 -19.95 18.40 -10.41
C ILE A 168 -20.86 18.70 -11.59
N VAL A 169 -21.69 17.75 -12.01
CA VAL A 169 -22.64 17.93 -13.13
C VAL A 169 -23.64 19.05 -12.81
N ILE A 170 -24.27 19.05 -11.62
CA ILE A 170 -25.18 20.12 -11.22
C ILE A 170 -24.45 21.48 -11.19
N SER A 171 -23.31 21.55 -10.51
CA SER A 171 -22.52 22.76 -10.39
C SER A 171 -22.16 23.34 -11.75
N ARG A 172 -21.73 22.49 -12.69
CA ARG A 172 -21.32 22.90 -14.03
C ARG A 172 -22.49 23.34 -14.91
N PHE A 173 -23.56 22.55 -14.97
CA PHE A 173 -24.64 22.79 -15.93
C PHE A 173 -25.75 23.69 -15.41
N VAL A 174 -25.98 23.73 -14.09
CA VAL A 174 -27.03 24.58 -13.47
C VAL A 174 -26.43 25.92 -13.03
N TYR A 175 -25.26 25.89 -12.37
CA TYR A 175 -24.66 27.08 -11.77
C TYR A 175 -23.47 27.65 -12.56
N SER A 176 -23.04 26.99 -13.65
CA SER A 176 -21.85 27.38 -14.41
C SER A 176 -20.58 27.54 -13.55
N TYR A 177 -20.51 26.80 -12.44
CA TYR A 177 -19.37 26.78 -11.51
C TYR A 177 -18.60 25.47 -11.66
N GLU A 178 -17.32 25.56 -12.02
CA GLU A 178 -16.43 24.42 -12.18
C GLU A 178 -15.08 24.74 -11.53
N GLN A 179 -14.61 23.84 -10.66
CA GLN A 179 -13.34 24.01 -9.95
C GLN A 179 -12.47 22.76 -10.06
N ALA A 180 -11.16 22.97 -10.18
CA ALA A 180 -10.19 21.89 -10.35
C ALA A 180 -10.21 20.88 -9.19
N PHE A 181 -10.37 21.37 -7.95
CA PHE A 181 -10.38 20.51 -6.76
C PHE A 181 -11.53 19.49 -6.75
N MET A 182 -12.67 19.80 -7.40
CA MET A 182 -13.83 18.88 -7.41
C MET A 182 -13.48 17.63 -8.23
N GLY A 183 -12.85 17.81 -9.40
CA GLY A 183 -12.38 16.71 -10.22
C GLY A 183 -11.22 15.94 -9.58
N ASP A 184 -10.33 16.61 -8.86
CA ASP A 184 -9.23 15.96 -8.14
C ASP A 184 -9.75 15.06 -7.01
N LEU A 185 -10.80 15.47 -6.29
CA LEU A 185 -11.44 14.66 -5.24
C LEU A 185 -11.98 13.35 -5.81
N VAL A 186 -12.75 13.45 -6.88
CA VAL A 186 -13.32 12.30 -7.59
C VAL A 186 -12.22 11.38 -8.07
N ARG A 187 -11.17 11.92 -8.71
CA ARG A 187 -10.04 11.12 -9.20
C ARG A 187 -9.34 10.39 -8.06
N MET A 188 -9.15 11.04 -6.92
CA MET A 188 -8.53 10.44 -5.74
C MET A 188 -9.41 9.30 -5.17
N TRP A 189 -10.71 9.55 -4.96
CA TRP A 189 -11.64 8.55 -4.44
C TRP A 189 -11.82 7.38 -5.41
N TYR A 190 -11.91 7.63 -6.71
CA TYR A 190 -12.02 6.61 -7.74
C TYR A 190 -10.75 5.76 -7.82
N ALA A 191 -9.56 6.37 -7.79
CA ALA A 191 -8.30 5.62 -7.78
C ALA A 191 -8.18 4.71 -6.55
N ALA A 192 -8.56 5.23 -5.37
CA ALA A 192 -8.60 4.43 -4.14
C ALA A 192 -9.65 3.30 -4.22
N LEU A 193 -10.83 3.58 -4.80
CA LEU A 193 -11.87 2.58 -5.04
C LEU A 193 -11.29 1.41 -5.83
N PHE A 194 -10.66 1.68 -6.97
CA PHE A 194 -10.15 0.62 -7.84
C PHE A 194 -8.99 -0.17 -7.21
N LEU A 195 -8.00 0.54 -6.66
CA LEU A 195 -6.79 -0.07 -6.12
C LEU A 195 -7.07 -0.85 -4.84
N PHE A 196 -7.86 -0.32 -3.92
CA PHE A 196 -8.11 -1.00 -2.65
C PHE A 196 -9.22 -2.05 -2.76
N ALA A 197 -10.20 -1.89 -3.67
CA ALA A 197 -11.18 -2.94 -3.97
C ALA A 197 -10.51 -4.21 -4.49
N SER A 198 -9.41 -4.09 -5.23
CA SER A 198 -8.76 -5.23 -5.87
C SER A 198 -8.32 -6.30 -4.87
N SER A 199 -7.78 -5.88 -3.71
CA SER A 199 -7.41 -6.82 -2.63
C SER A 199 -8.63 -7.46 -1.98
N TYR A 200 -9.71 -6.69 -1.81
CA TYR A 200 -10.97 -7.22 -1.26
C TYR A 200 -11.66 -8.19 -2.22
N ALA A 201 -11.71 -7.88 -3.52
CA ALA A 201 -12.25 -8.74 -4.57
C ALA A 201 -11.49 -10.08 -4.63
N LEU A 202 -10.19 -10.06 -4.36
CA LEU A 202 -9.41 -11.29 -4.25
C LEU A 202 -9.91 -12.15 -3.09
N VAL A 203 -10.10 -11.57 -1.88
CA VAL A 203 -10.62 -12.26 -0.68
C VAL A 203 -12.01 -12.85 -0.90
N THR A 204 -12.91 -12.12 -1.56
CA THR A 204 -14.29 -12.59 -1.80
C THR A 204 -14.40 -13.50 -3.01
N GLU A 205 -13.27 -13.96 -3.57
CA GLU A 205 -13.23 -14.81 -4.78
C GLU A 205 -13.95 -14.15 -5.97
N GLY A 206 -14.10 -12.82 -5.95
CA GLY A 206 -14.77 -12.03 -6.98
C GLY A 206 -13.88 -11.69 -8.17
N HIS A 207 -12.63 -12.20 -8.18
CA HIS A 207 -11.79 -12.14 -9.37
C HIS A 207 -12.34 -13.12 -10.40
N VAL A 208 -12.50 -12.65 -11.64
CA VAL A 208 -12.91 -13.52 -12.75
C VAL A 208 -11.82 -14.57 -12.93
N ARG A 209 -12.11 -15.80 -12.52
CA ARG A 209 -11.31 -16.97 -12.89
C ARG A 209 -11.69 -17.37 -14.31
N VAL A 210 -10.83 -18.13 -14.98
CA VAL A 210 -11.22 -18.79 -16.22
C VAL A 210 -12.14 -19.96 -15.85
N ASP A 211 -13.39 -19.64 -15.53
CA ASP A 211 -14.35 -20.54 -14.86
C ASP A 211 -14.62 -21.82 -15.65
N VAL A 212 -14.49 -21.78 -16.97
CA VAL A 212 -14.63 -22.96 -17.85
C VAL A 212 -13.53 -24.00 -17.62
N LEU A 213 -12.29 -23.57 -17.38
CA LEU A 213 -11.18 -24.47 -17.05
C LEU A 213 -11.25 -24.87 -15.58
N TYR A 214 -11.58 -23.92 -14.70
CA TYR A 214 -11.59 -24.14 -13.26
C TYR A 214 -12.69 -25.11 -12.81
N SER A 215 -13.88 -25.05 -13.41
CA SER A 215 -15.01 -25.95 -13.10
C SER A 215 -14.70 -27.42 -13.37
N ARG A 216 -13.85 -27.73 -14.36
CA ARG A 216 -13.43 -29.10 -14.71
C ARG A 216 -12.30 -29.64 -13.82
N PHE A 217 -11.66 -28.80 -13.01
CA PHE A 217 -10.52 -29.22 -12.20
C PHE A 217 -10.96 -29.90 -10.90
N LYS A 218 -10.25 -30.99 -10.56
CA LYS A 218 -10.35 -31.63 -9.23
C LYS A 218 -9.83 -30.68 -8.16
N THR A 219 -10.27 -30.85 -6.91
CA THR A 219 -9.87 -30.01 -5.77
C THR A 219 -8.36 -29.84 -5.64
N LYS A 220 -7.58 -30.91 -5.85
CA LYS A 220 -6.11 -30.84 -5.84
C LYS A 220 -5.53 -29.97 -6.96
N THR A 221 -6.06 -30.08 -8.17
CA THR A 221 -5.60 -29.28 -9.33
C THR A 221 -5.98 -27.80 -9.16
N LYS A 222 -7.12 -27.51 -8.54
CA LYS A 222 -7.55 -26.15 -8.18
C LYS A 222 -6.58 -25.50 -7.19
N ALA A 223 -6.26 -26.19 -6.10
CA ALA A 223 -5.32 -25.72 -5.09
C ALA A 223 -3.91 -25.52 -5.69
N LEU A 224 -3.44 -26.45 -6.52
CA LEU A 224 -2.14 -26.32 -7.20
C LEU A 224 -2.10 -25.12 -8.15
N SER A 225 -3.13 -24.95 -8.97
CA SER A 225 -3.23 -23.82 -9.89
C SER A 225 -3.21 -22.47 -9.16
N ASN A 226 -3.93 -22.37 -8.02
CA ASN A 226 -3.94 -21.16 -7.20
C ASN A 226 -2.57 -20.89 -6.57
N ALA A 227 -1.92 -21.91 -5.99
CA ALA A 227 -0.61 -21.78 -5.39
C ALA A 227 0.44 -21.33 -6.42
N ILE A 228 0.47 -21.95 -7.60
CA ILE A 228 1.37 -21.59 -8.69
C ILE A 228 1.08 -20.18 -9.20
N GLY A 229 -0.18 -19.83 -9.42
CA GLY A 229 -0.58 -18.49 -9.87
C GLY A 229 -0.15 -17.39 -8.89
N CYS A 230 -0.28 -17.64 -7.58
CA CYS A 230 0.15 -16.69 -6.55
C CYS A 230 1.67 -16.48 -6.58
N VAL A 231 2.47 -17.53 -6.79
CA VAL A 231 3.94 -17.47 -6.74
C VAL A 231 4.56 -16.98 -8.05
N ILE A 232 4.01 -17.37 -9.20
CA ILE A 232 4.59 -17.05 -10.51
C ILE A 232 4.07 -15.72 -11.06
N LEU A 233 2.81 -15.38 -10.79
CA LEU A 233 2.17 -14.18 -11.37
C LEU A 233 1.89 -13.12 -10.29
N GLY A 234 1.19 -13.50 -9.23
CA GLY A 234 0.71 -12.54 -8.22
C GLY A 234 1.82 -11.84 -7.45
N ALA A 235 2.69 -12.62 -6.79
CA ALA A 235 3.78 -12.08 -5.98
C ALA A 235 4.84 -11.34 -6.82
N PRO A 236 5.31 -11.86 -7.97
CA PRO A 236 6.30 -11.17 -8.79
C PRO A 236 5.78 -9.84 -9.34
N LEU A 237 4.52 -9.77 -9.76
CA LEU A 237 3.90 -8.50 -10.18
C LEU A 237 3.98 -7.45 -9.08
N CYS A 238 3.60 -7.81 -7.85
CA CYS A 238 3.64 -6.89 -6.70
C CYS A 238 5.09 -6.48 -6.37
N LEU A 239 6.04 -7.41 -6.43
CA LEU A 239 7.45 -7.14 -6.20
C LEU A 239 8.04 -6.23 -7.28
N VAL A 240 7.70 -6.40 -8.56
CA VAL A 240 8.15 -5.53 -9.65
C VAL A 240 7.65 -4.11 -9.43
N ILE A 241 6.37 -3.92 -9.09
CA ILE A 241 5.81 -2.60 -8.77
C ILE A 241 6.61 -1.91 -7.66
N LEU A 242 6.86 -2.62 -6.55
CA LEU A 242 7.58 -2.05 -5.39
C LEU A 242 9.06 -1.80 -5.67
N THR A 243 9.74 -2.78 -6.25
CA THR A 243 11.19 -2.70 -6.51
C THR A 243 11.49 -1.69 -7.61
N THR A 244 10.93 -1.85 -8.81
CA THR A 244 11.19 -0.93 -9.92
C THR A 244 10.67 0.47 -9.60
N GLY A 245 9.52 0.59 -8.92
CA GLY A 245 8.93 1.88 -8.55
C GLY A 245 9.68 2.64 -7.46
N MET A 246 10.36 1.94 -6.53
CA MET A 246 11.01 2.55 -5.36
C MET A 246 12.53 2.31 -5.26
N TRP A 247 13.18 1.66 -6.22
CA TRP A 247 14.62 1.35 -6.12
C TRP A 247 15.51 2.59 -5.96
N GLY A 248 15.19 3.67 -6.67
CA GLY A 248 15.92 4.92 -6.67
C GLY A 248 15.07 6.11 -6.21
N LYS A 249 15.75 7.23 -5.88
CA LYS A 249 15.09 8.48 -5.47
C LYS A 249 14.26 9.10 -6.61
N ALA A 250 14.74 8.97 -7.85
CA ALA A 250 14.11 9.53 -9.04
C ALA A 250 13.04 8.61 -9.67
N ASN A 251 12.79 7.44 -9.08
CA ASN A 251 11.84 6.49 -9.65
C ASN A 251 10.39 6.97 -9.46
N SER A 252 9.49 6.39 -10.24
CA SER A 252 8.09 6.82 -10.40
C SER A 252 7.29 6.87 -9.11
N LEU A 253 7.64 6.08 -8.08
CA LEU A 253 6.93 6.11 -6.79
C LEU A 253 7.61 7.03 -5.77
N ASN A 254 8.94 7.01 -5.68
CA ASN A 254 9.66 7.78 -4.67
C ASN A 254 9.71 9.29 -4.98
N SER A 255 9.92 9.66 -6.24
CA SER A 255 10.06 11.07 -6.62
C SER A 255 8.80 11.90 -6.29
N PRO A 256 7.58 11.46 -6.66
CA PRO A 256 6.36 12.20 -6.32
C PRO A 256 6.09 12.27 -4.81
N LEU A 257 6.37 11.18 -4.08
CA LEU A 257 6.13 11.11 -2.64
C LEU A 257 7.09 12.01 -1.84
N LEU A 258 8.34 12.15 -2.27
CA LEU A 258 9.33 13.00 -1.61
C LEU A 258 9.14 14.48 -1.93
N SER A 259 8.70 14.79 -3.15
CA SER A 259 8.51 16.17 -3.61
C SER A 259 7.14 16.75 -3.28
N PHE A 260 6.22 15.95 -2.70
CA PHE A 260 4.81 16.33 -2.52
C PHE A 260 4.21 16.86 -3.83
N GLU A 261 4.36 16.07 -4.88
CA GLU A 261 3.93 16.45 -6.22
C GLU A 261 2.44 16.81 -6.26
N VAL A 262 2.12 17.87 -6.99
CA VAL A 262 0.76 18.41 -7.16
C VAL A 262 0.38 18.46 -8.64
N TYR A 263 -0.91 18.62 -8.91
CA TYR A 263 -1.37 18.93 -10.26
C TYR A 263 -0.92 20.35 -10.65
N GLN A 264 -0.60 20.53 -11.93
CA GLN A 264 -0.22 21.83 -12.50
C GLN A 264 -1.44 22.73 -12.75
N GLN A 265 -2.64 22.21 -12.51
CA GLN A 265 -3.88 22.95 -12.61
C GLN A 265 -4.01 23.86 -11.37
N GLY A 266 -4.31 25.14 -11.57
CA GLY A 266 -4.50 26.10 -10.47
C GLY A 266 -5.60 25.65 -9.50
N PHE A 267 -5.54 26.09 -8.24
CA PHE A 267 -6.55 25.85 -7.19
C PHE A 267 -7.06 24.40 -6.98
N GLY A 268 -6.32 23.39 -7.45
CA GLY A 268 -6.60 21.97 -7.21
C GLY A 268 -6.21 21.48 -5.82
N MET A 269 -6.54 20.21 -5.56
CA MET A 269 -6.19 19.52 -4.31
C MET A 269 -4.70 19.16 -4.27
N TYR A 270 -4.13 19.06 -3.07
CA TYR A 270 -2.73 18.67 -2.90
C TYR A 270 -2.57 17.19 -2.53
N THR A 271 -3.30 16.33 -3.23
CA THR A 271 -3.38 14.89 -2.93
C THR A 271 -2.75 14.00 -4.00
N LYS A 272 -2.22 14.57 -5.10
CA LYS A 272 -1.60 13.80 -6.20
C LYS A 272 -0.48 12.87 -5.71
N TYR A 273 0.44 13.35 -4.87
CA TYR A 273 1.48 12.50 -4.29
C TYR A 273 0.90 11.31 -3.49
N LEU A 274 -0.22 11.52 -2.80
CA LEU A 274 -0.89 10.46 -2.02
C LEU A 274 -1.45 9.37 -2.94
N MET A 275 -1.94 9.73 -4.13
CA MET A 275 -2.42 8.77 -5.12
C MET A 275 -1.31 7.83 -5.61
N VAL A 276 -0.08 8.33 -5.73
CA VAL A 276 1.10 7.47 -6.00
C VAL A 276 1.32 6.49 -4.85
N GLY A 277 1.09 6.94 -3.61
CA GLY A 277 1.07 6.08 -2.43
C GLY A 277 0.01 4.98 -2.48
N PHE A 278 -1.14 5.19 -3.13
CA PHE A 278 -2.16 4.14 -3.28
C PHE A 278 -1.65 2.93 -4.05
N LEU A 279 -0.75 3.13 -5.02
CA LEU A 279 -0.15 2.04 -5.78
C LEU A 279 0.81 1.22 -4.91
N VAL A 280 1.55 1.87 -4.01
CA VAL A 280 2.40 1.18 -3.00
C VAL A 280 1.53 0.35 -2.07
N VAL A 281 0.45 0.95 -1.53
CA VAL A 281 -0.50 0.27 -0.64
C VAL A 281 -1.15 -0.92 -1.35
N PHE A 282 -1.58 -0.76 -2.60
CA PHE A 282 -2.13 -1.84 -3.43
C PHE A 282 -1.17 -3.00 -3.54
N ALA A 283 0.08 -2.76 -3.95
CA ALA A 283 1.08 -3.82 -4.12
C ALA A 283 1.34 -4.56 -2.79
N VAL A 284 1.31 -3.84 -1.67
CA VAL A 284 1.48 -4.44 -0.34
C VAL A 284 0.27 -5.28 0.08
N CYS A 285 -0.95 -4.73 -0.02
CA CYS A 285 -2.18 -5.46 0.32
C CYS A 285 -2.33 -6.71 -0.53
N MET A 286 -2.09 -6.59 -1.84
CA MET A 286 -2.16 -7.72 -2.77
C MET A 286 -1.09 -8.77 -2.48
N LEU A 287 0.15 -8.37 -2.20
CA LEU A 287 1.21 -9.31 -1.87
C LEU A 287 0.87 -10.10 -0.60
N VAL A 288 0.40 -9.43 0.46
CA VAL A 288 -0.08 -10.06 1.70
C VAL A 288 -1.21 -11.05 1.39
N GLN A 289 -2.16 -10.66 0.54
CA GLN A 289 -3.29 -11.51 0.21
C GLN A 289 -2.87 -12.73 -0.64
N PHE A 290 -1.99 -12.57 -1.62
CA PHE A 290 -1.44 -13.68 -2.39
C PHE A 290 -0.65 -14.67 -1.52
N MET A 291 0.10 -14.17 -0.53
CA MET A 291 0.76 -15.05 0.44
C MET A 291 -0.26 -15.80 1.31
N GLY A 292 -1.33 -15.13 1.76
CA GLY A 292 -2.44 -15.79 2.45
C GLY A 292 -3.08 -16.91 1.61
N TYR A 293 -3.37 -16.63 0.33
CA TYR A 293 -3.92 -17.61 -0.60
C TYR A 293 -2.99 -18.78 -0.85
N PHE A 294 -1.71 -18.51 -1.06
CA PHE A 294 -0.67 -19.52 -1.24
C PHE A 294 -0.63 -20.48 -0.05
N LEU A 295 -0.57 -19.95 1.18
CA LEU A 295 -0.54 -20.76 2.40
C LEU A 295 -1.78 -21.67 2.53
N ASN A 296 -2.98 -21.13 2.24
CA ASN A 296 -4.22 -21.92 2.30
C ASN A 296 -4.24 -23.03 1.24
N SER A 297 -3.87 -22.71 -0.01
CA SER A 297 -3.80 -23.71 -1.09
C SER A 297 -2.75 -24.79 -0.83
N THR A 298 -1.62 -24.44 -0.22
CA THR A 298 -0.61 -25.43 0.18
C THR A 298 -1.12 -26.33 1.32
N ALA A 299 -1.86 -25.78 2.28
CA ALA A 299 -2.49 -26.57 3.34
C ALA A 299 -3.45 -27.63 2.76
N GLU A 300 -4.32 -27.23 1.83
CA GLU A 300 -5.26 -28.13 1.15
C GLU A 300 -4.56 -29.25 0.36
N LEU A 301 -3.40 -28.95 -0.24
CA LEU A 301 -2.59 -29.95 -0.95
C LEU A 301 -1.99 -30.99 0.00
N ILE A 302 -1.45 -30.54 1.14
CA ILE A 302 -0.83 -31.42 2.14
C ILE A 302 -1.88 -32.33 2.79
N GLU A 303 -3.02 -31.77 3.22
CA GLU A 303 -4.14 -32.54 3.78
C GLU A 303 -4.72 -33.50 2.74
N GLY A 304 -4.83 -33.06 1.48
CA GLY A 304 -5.27 -33.89 0.37
C GLY A 304 -4.32 -35.07 0.07
N GLN A 305 -3.01 -34.92 0.29
CA GLN A 305 -2.02 -35.99 0.15
C GLN A 305 -2.13 -37.02 1.29
N MET A 306 -2.20 -36.56 2.55
CA MET A 306 -2.38 -37.43 3.71
C MET A 306 -3.63 -38.33 3.58
N ASN A 307 -4.73 -37.76 3.11
CA ASN A 307 -5.99 -38.50 2.91
C ASN A 307 -5.91 -39.51 1.76
N SER A 308 -5.12 -39.25 0.69
CA SER A 308 -4.91 -40.24 -0.38
C SER A 308 -3.99 -41.37 0.06
N ASP A 309 -2.96 -41.08 0.84
CA ASP A 309 -2.00 -42.08 1.31
C ASP A 309 -2.64 -43.02 2.35
N GLN A 310 -3.53 -42.50 3.21
CA GLN A 310 -4.35 -43.33 4.09
C GLN A 310 -5.33 -44.23 3.32
N LYS A 311 -5.95 -43.74 2.24
CA LYS A 311 -6.83 -44.58 1.40
C LYS A 311 -6.07 -45.68 0.67
N LEU A 312 -4.85 -45.41 0.20
CA LEU A 312 -3.98 -46.43 -0.41
C LEU A 312 -3.49 -47.47 0.61
N LYS A 313 -3.22 -47.06 1.86
CA LYS A 313 -2.87 -48.01 2.93
C LYS A 313 -4.03 -48.87 3.42
N ASN A 314 -5.27 -48.37 3.32
CA ASN A 314 -6.47 -49.07 3.80
C ASN A 314 -7.17 -49.93 2.72
N ASN A 315 -6.72 -49.87 1.46
CA ASN A 315 -7.15 -50.75 0.36
C ASN A 315 -5.89 -51.31 -0.33
N PRO A 316 -5.26 -52.36 0.24
CA PRO A 316 -4.06 -52.98 -0.32
C PRO A 316 -4.30 -53.67 -1.68
#